data_AF-A0AB32TDG2-F1
#
_entry.id   AF-A0AB32TDG2-F1
#
_cell.length_a   1.000
_cell.length_b   1.000
_cell.length_c   1.000
_cell.angle_alpha   90.00
_cell.angle_beta   90.00
_cell.angle_gamma   90.00
#
_symmetry.space_group_name_H-M   'P 1'
#
loop_
_entity.id
_entity.type
_entity.pdbx_description
1 polymer ?
#
loop_
_entity_poly.entity_id
_entity_poly.type
_entity_poly.pdbx_seq_one_letter_code
_entity_poly.pdbx_strand_id
1 'polypeptide(L)'
;MAFRWRSLMRFRSTTRLLLLFTFCLTVIHSLSNDVDSCDKLHLGQYLCKEPRIDDATQEPETCKDRVAWVECLPAPNISCRLSNGTQFKFSGEEVGFNKTIPCRNVSGYSYKVAVALSLFLGWIGADRFYLGYPALGKMLFFSPLALPLTPTPHFACSCEGVGMSQFSLA
;
A
#
# COMPACT_ATOMS: atom_id res chain seq x y z
N MET A 1 -27.78 57.98 -37.76
CA MET A 1 -27.41 56.54 -37.81
C MET A 1 -25.91 56.26 -37.56
N ALA A 2 -24.99 57.22 -37.76
CA ALA A 2 -23.54 57.00 -37.60
C ALA A 2 -23.06 56.78 -36.14
N PHE A 3 -23.71 57.39 -35.15
CA PHE A 3 -23.28 57.30 -33.74
C PHE A 3 -23.44 55.88 -33.15
N ARG A 4 -24.47 55.14 -33.59
CA ARG A 4 -24.73 53.76 -33.14
C ARG A 4 -23.70 52.76 -33.68
N TRP A 5 -23.17 52.99 -34.88
CA TRP A 5 -22.23 52.06 -35.54
C TRP A 5 -20.81 52.16 -34.96
N ARG A 6 -20.34 53.36 -34.59
CA ARG A 6 -19.06 53.56 -33.91
C ARG A 6 -19.03 52.86 -32.54
N SER A 7 -20.13 52.89 -31.80
CA SER A 7 -20.25 52.19 -30.50
C SER A 7 -20.18 50.66 -30.67
N LEU A 8 -20.93 50.10 -31.63
CA LEU A 8 -20.93 48.65 -31.93
C LEU A 8 -19.56 48.13 -32.38
N MET A 9 -18.83 48.88 -33.21
CA MET A 9 -17.47 48.50 -33.65
C MET A 9 -16.45 48.58 -32.52
N ARG A 10 -16.53 49.61 -31.67
CA ARG A 10 -15.67 49.75 -30.48
C ARG A 10 -15.94 48.62 -29.49
N PHE A 11 -17.21 48.28 -29.25
CA PHE A 11 -17.61 47.17 -28.38
C PHE A 11 -17.15 45.81 -28.91
N ARG A 12 -17.28 45.55 -30.23
CA ARG A 12 -16.77 44.32 -30.86
C ARG A 12 -15.24 44.20 -30.81
N SER A 13 -14.52 45.31 -30.91
CA SER A 13 -13.06 45.33 -30.81
C SER A 13 -12.59 45.08 -29.38
N THR A 14 -13.22 45.72 -28.39
CA THR A 14 -12.88 45.53 -26.97
C THR A 14 -13.23 44.13 -26.48
N THR A 15 -14.36 43.55 -26.89
CA THR A 15 -14.71 42.17 -26.50
C THR A 15 -13.75 41.15 -27.09
N ARG A 16 -13.31 41.32 -28.35
CA ARG A 16 -12.28 40.45 -28.94
C ARG A 16 -10.93 40.55 -28.22
N LEU A 17 -10.50 41.77 -27.89
CA LEU A 17 -9.28 42.00 -27.11
C LEU A 17 -9.38 41.37 -25.72
N LEU A 18 -10.52 41.52 -25.04
CA LEU A 18 -10.76 40.91 -23.73
C LEU A 18 -10.71 39.38 -23.82
N LEU A 19 -11.40 38.78 -24.79
CA LEU A 19 -11.41 37.33 -24.98
C LEU A 19 -10.02 36.76 -25.32
N LEU A 20 -9.26 37.46 -26.17
CA LEU A 20 -7.88 37.10 -26.47
C LEU A 20 -6.97 37.22 -25.24
N PHE A 21 -7.19 38.26 -24.43
CA PHE A 21 -6.44 38.44 -23.18
C PHE A 21 -6.77 37.33 -22.18
N THR A 22 -8.06 37.02 -21.97
CA THR A 22 -8.45 35.91 -21.08
C THR A 22 -7.93 34.57 -21.59
N PHE A 23 -7.96 34.33 -22.91
CA PHE A 23 -7.40 33.12 -23.50
C PHE A 23 -5.89 33.04 -23.29
N CYS A 24 -5.15 34.13 -23.52
CA CYS A 24 -3.72 34.19 -23.24
C CYS A 24 -3.43 33.92 -21.76
N LEU A 25 -4.17 34.54 -20.84
CA LEU A 25 -4.02 34.29 -19.41
C LEU A 25 -4.22 32.80 -19.08
N THR A 26 -5.27 32.17 -19.62
CA THR A 26 -5.50 30.72 -19.39
C THR A 26 -4.39 29.84 -19.96
N VAL A 27 -3.84 30.16 -21.14
CA VAL A 27 -2.74 29.41 -21.75
C VAL A 27 -1.45 29.56 -20.93
N ILE A 28 -1.15 30.78 -20.47
CA ILE A 28 0.02 31.05 -19.62
C ILE A 28 -0.06 30.27 -18.30
N HIS A 29 -1.25 30.21 -17.67
CA HIS A 29 -1.44 29.42 -16.46
C HIS A 29 -1.22 27.92 -16.68
N SER A 30 -1.59 27.38 -17.84
CA SER A 30 -1.42 25.95 -18.14
C SER A 30 0.02 25.52 -18.46
N LEU A 31 0.91 26.44 -18.87
CA LEU A 31 2.30 26.12 -19.24
C LEU A 31 3.26 26.05 -18.03
N SER A 32 2.79 26.33 -16.82
CA SER A 32 3.63 26.18 -15.62
C SER A 32 4.07 24.72 -15.49
N ASN A 33 5.30 24.41 -15.93
CA ASN A 33 5.99 23.13 -15.75
C ASN A 33 6.31 22.95 -14.27
N ASP A 34 5.28 22.67 -13.46
CA ASP A 34 5.47 22.29 -12.07
C ASP A 34 5.96 20.84 -12.04
N VAL A 35 7.10 20.62 -11.41
CA VAL A 35 7.67 19.28 -11.29
C VAL A 35 6.93 18.58 -10.17
N ASP A 36 6.30 17.45 -10.49
CA ASP A 36 5.53 16.69 -9.52
C ASP A 36 6.37 16.25 -8.31
N SER A 37 5.71 16.21 -7.15
CA SER A 37 6.29 15.68 -5.92
C SER A 37 6.51 14.17 -6.04
N CYS A 38 7.58 13.65 -5.43
CA CYS A 38 7.92 12.23 -5.55
C CYS A 38 6.81 11.29 -5.04
N ASP A 39 5.97 11.76 -4.12
CA ASP A 39 4.82 11.00 -3.59
C ASP A 39 3.68 10.81 -4.61
N LYS A 40 3.67 11.58 -5.71
CA LYS A 40 2.62 11.55 -6.76
C LYS A 40 3.00 10.73 -8.00
N LEU A 41 4.15 10.03 -8.00
CA LEU A 41 4.55 9.21 -9.15
C LEU A 41 3.54 8.08 -9.40
N HIS A 42 3.31 7.78 -10.69
CA HIS A 42 2.43 6.69 -11.09
C HIS A 42 3.09 5.31 -10.90
N LEU A 43 2.26 4.28 -10.80
CA LEU A 43 2.72 2.89 -10.79
C LEU A 43 3.55 2.60 -12.07
N GLY A 44 4.72 1.99 -11.91
CA GLY A 44 5.68 1.75 -12.99
C GLY A 44 6.79 2.81 -13.13
N GLN A 45 6.68 3.95 -12.44
CA GLN A 45 7.74 4.99 -12.40
C GLN A 45 8.64 4.88 -11.16
N TYR A 46 8.36 3.96 -10.25
CA TYR A 46 9.17 3.67 -9.08
C TYR A 46 9.11 2.18 -8.75
N LEU A 47 10.12 1.70 -8.04
CA LEU A 47 10.25 0.36 -7.51
C LEU A 47 10.46 0.43 -6.01
N CYS A 48 9.66 -0.28 -5.22
CA CYS A 48 9.85 -0.33 -3.77
C CYS A 48 10.66 -1.58 -3.40
N LYS A 49 11.60 -1.43 -2.47
CA LYS A 49 12.34 -2.56 -1.91
C LYS A 49 11.43 -3.38 -1.01
N GLU A 50 11.69 -4.67 -0.96
CA GLU A 50 11.01 -5.54 0.00
C GLU A 50 11.37 -5.12 1.44
N PRO A 51 10.38 -5.04 2.35
CA PRO A 51 10.64 -4.76 3.75
C PRO A 51 11.44 -5.90 4.38
N ARG A 52 12.26 -5.57 5.37
CA ARG A 52 12.89 -6.56 6.22
C ARG A 52 11.81 -7.26 7.06
N ILE A 53 11.78 -8.59 6.97
CA ILE A 53 10.83 -9.43 7.68
C ILE A 53 11.44 -9.90 8.99
N ASP A 54 10.71 -9.75 10.09
CA ASP A 54 11.07 -10.29 11.38
C ASP A 54 10.98 -11.83 11.38
N ASP A 55 12.08 -12.47 11.78
CA ASP A 55 12.23 -13.92 11.83
C ASP A 55 11.24 -14.60 12.78
N ALA A 56 10.85 -13.91 13.85
CA ALA A 56 9.92 -14.45 14.84
C ALA A 56 8.49 -14.43 14.31
N THR A 57 8.03 -13.27 13.84
CA THR A 57 6.61 -13.04 13.55
C THR A 57 6.22 -13.19 12.07
N GLN A 58 7.19 -13.24 11.15
CA GLN A 58 6.97 -13.20 9.69
C GLN A 58 6.28 -11.91 9.20
N GLU A 59 6.30 -10.83 9.99
CA GLU A 59 5.81 -9.51 9.61
C GLU A 59 6.97 -8.53 9.37
N PRO A 60 6.75 -7.41 8.66
CA PRO A 60 7.75 -6.36 8.52
C PRO A 60 8.22 -5.84 9.89
N GLU A 61 9.53 -5.68 10.09
CA GLU A 61 10.13 -5.21 11.36
C GLU A 61 9.50 -3.87 11.85
N THR A 62 9.12 -2.98 10.91
CA THR A 62 8.56 -1.65 11.19
C THR A 62 7.02 -1.62 11.21
N CYS A 63 6.34 -2.77 11.34
CA CYS A 63 4.88 -2.80 11.39
C CYS A 63 4.37 -2.18 12.70
N LYS A 64 3.74 -1.00 12.61
CA LYS A 64 3.08 -0.32 13.73
C LYS A 64 1.70 0.15 13.29
N ASP A 65 0.69 -0.04 14.14
CA ASP A 65 -0.68 0.41 13.85
C ASP A 65 -1.23 -0.05 12.49
N ARG A 66 -0.85 -1.27 12.05
CA ARG A 66 -1.23 -1.89 10.76
C ARG A 66 -0.61 -1.24 9.51
N VAL A 67 0.42 -0.42 9.68
CA VAL A 67 1.20 0.14 8.58
C VAL A 67 2.69 -0.09 8.80
N ALA A 68 3.40 -0.38 7.72
CA ALA A 68 4.86 -0.48 7.71
C ALA A 68 5.42 0.43 6.61
N TRP A 69 6.67 0.86 6.78
CA TRP A 69 7.35 1.74 5.84
C TRP A 69 8.27 0.93 4.92
N VAL A 70 8.22 1.23 3.63
CA VAL A 70 9.14 0.68 2.63
C VAL A 70 9.84 1.80 1.88
N GLU A 71 11.10 1.55 1.53
CA GLU A 71 11.91 2.46 0.73
C GLU A 71 11.57 2.28 -0.75
N CYS A 72 11.21 3.36 -1.44
CA CYS A 72 10.94 3.33 -2.87
C CYS A 72 11.97 4.14 -3.67
N LEU A 73 12.43 3.54 -4.77
CA LEU A 73 13.41 4.06 -5.71
C LEU A 73 12.69 4.54 -6.98
N PRO A 74 12.79 5.82 -7.36
CA PRO A 74 12.29 6.29 -8.64
C PRO A 74 13.06 5.66 -9.82
N ALA A 75 12.39 5.50 -10.96
CA ALA A 75 13.01 4.97 -12.17
C ALA A 75 14.14 5.91 -12.66
N PRO A 76 15.16 5.37 -13.36
CA PRO A 76 16.27 6.18 -13.86
C PRO A 76 15.78 7.28 -14.80
N ASN A 77 16.42 8.45 -14.72
CA ASN A 77 16.13 9.66 -15.49
C ASN A 77 14.80 10.36 -15.17
N ILE A 78 14.09 9.97 -14.11
CA ILE A 78 12.94 10.76 -13.61
C ILE A 78 13.46 11.85 -12.66
N SER A 79 12.92 13.06 -12.78
CA SER A 79 13.14 14.13 -11.82
C SER A 79 11.87 14.39 -11.04
N CYS A 80 11.94 14.34 -9.71
CA CYS A 80 10.81 14.67 -8.85
C CYS A 80 11.28 15.53 -7.66
N ARG A 81 10.33 16.20 -7.03
CA ARG A 81 10.59 17.01 -5.84
C ARG A 81 10.52 16.15 -4.58
N LEU A 82 11.64 16.06 -3.86
CA LEU A 82 11.73 15.35 -2.58
C LEU A 82 10.90 16.06 -1.50
N SER A 83 10.60 15.37 -0.40
CA SER A 83 9.91 15.97 0.77
C SER A 83 10.68 17.16 1.36
N ASN A 84 12.00 17.23 1.14
CA ASN A 84 12.86 18.36 1.52
C ASN A 84 12.71 19.59 0.60
N GLY A 85 11.90 19.51 -0.46
CA GLY A 85 11.67 20.58 -1.43
C GLY A 85 12.70 20.68 -2.55
N THR A 86 13.77 19.88 -2.52
CA THR A 86 14.80 19.82 -3.56
C THR A 86 14.36 18.96 -4.74
N GLN A 87 14.59 19.44 -5.97
CA GLN A 87 14.44 18.62 -7.17
C GLN A 87 15.67 17.74 -7.34
N PHE A 88 15.47 16.44 -7.46
CA PHE A 88 16.55 15.49 -7.67
C PHE A 88 16.26 14.64 -8.91
N LYS A 89 17.29 14.39 -9.73
CA LYS A 89 17.20 13.53 -10.91
C LYS A 89 17.80 12.17 -10.56
N PHE A 90 16.98 11.13 -10.61
CA PHE A 90 17.33 9.83 -10.07
C PHE A 90 18.11 8.96 -11.06
N SER A 91 19.11 8.24 -10.56
CA SER A 91 19.87 7.21 -11.28
C SER A 91 19.24 5.82 -11.18
N GLY A 92 18.29 5.62 -10.27
CA GLY A 92 17.55 4.36 -10.07
C GLY A 92 18.01 3.49 -8.88
N GLU A 93 19.12 3.83 -8.22
CA GLU A 93 19.65 3.08 -7.07
C GLU A 93 19.46 3.79 -5.72
N GLU A 94 19.13 5.08 -5.75
CA GLU A 94 18.96 5.89 -4.55
C GLU A 94 17.51 5.93 -4.06
N VAL A 95 17.35 6.01 -2.75
CA VAL A 95 16.03 6.06 -2.10
C VAL A 95 15.43 7.45 -2.32
N GLY A 96 14.28 7.51 -2.98
CA GLY A 96 13.59 8.77 -3.25
C GLY A 96 12.59 9.15 -2.17
N PHE A 97 11.78 8.19 -1.72
CA PHE A 97 10.72 8.43 -0.75
C PHE A 97 10.34 7.13 0.00
N ASN A 98 9.70 7.29 1.15
CA ASN A 98 9.19 6.19 1.95
C ASN A 98 7.69 6.06 1.76
N LYS A 99 7.22 4.86 1.40
CA LYS A 99 5.80 4.57 1.20
C LYS A 99 5.27 3.70 2.33
N THR A 100 4.00 3.88 2.68
CA THR A 100 3.31 3.01 3.64
C THR A 100 2.72 1.79 2.92
N ILE A 101 3.00 0.61 3.44
CA ILE A 101 2.34 -0.65 3.09
C ILE A 101 1.43 -1.11 4.24
N PRO A 102 0.29 -1.76 3.94
CA PRO A 102 -0.54 -2.35 4.98
C PRO A 102 0.15 -3.60 5.58
N CYS A 103 0.11 -3.74 6.90
CA CYS A 103 0.60 -4.91 7.63
C CYS A 103 -0.38 -5.32 8.73
N ARG A 104 -0.22 -6.51 9.33
CA ARG A 104 -1.08 -6.97 10.41
C ARG A 104 -0.33 -6.90 11.73
N ASN A 105 -0.98 -6.33 12.75
CA ASN A 105 -0.40 -6.31 14.08
C ASN A 105 -0.50 -7.72 14.68
N VAL A 106 0.65 -8.36 14.85
CA VAL A 106 0.81 -9.72 15.37
C VAL A 106 1.18 -9.68 16.85
N SER A 107 0.65 -10.62 17.61
CA SER A 107 0.76 -10.69 19.07
C SER A 107 2.13 -11.15 19.60
N GLY A 108 3.18 -11.09 18.78
CA GLY A 108 4.55 -11.48 19.15
C GLY A 108 4.79 -12.98 19.25
N TYR A 109 3.84 -13.84 18.87
CA TYR A 109 4.06 -15.28 18.81
C TYR A 109 5.01 -15.65 17.68
N SER A 110 5.89 -16.62 17.94
CA SER A 110 6.85 -17.07 16.95
C SER A 110 6.21 -18.05 15.97
N TYR A 111 6.09 -17.64 14.70
CA TYR A 111 5.54 -18.47 13.63
C TYR A 111 6.31 -19.78 13.48
N LYS A 112 7.65 -19.74 13.56
CA LYS A 112 8.51 -20.93 13.45
C LYS A 112 8.17 -21.98 14.51
N VAL A 113 7.85 -21.56 15.74
CA VAL A 113 7.47 -22.45 16.84
C VAL A 113 6.10 -23.06 16.59
N ALA A 114 5.11 -22.25 16.20
CA ALA A 114 3.77 -22.74 15.85
C ALA A 114 3.82 -23.78 14.72
N VAL A 115 4.62 -23.52 13.68
CA VAL A 115 4.83 -24.49 12.58
C VAL A 115 5.49 -25.77 13.08
N ALA A 116 6.54 -25.68 13.90
CA ALA A 116 7.20 -26.85 14.44
C ALA A 116 6.27 -27.68 15.35
N LEU A 117 5.49 -27.03 16.21
CA LEU A 117 4.48 -27.69 17.05
C LEU A 117 3.38 -28.33 16.22
N SER A 118 2.98 -27.71 15.12
CA SER A 118 2.00 -28.26 14.19
C SER A 118 2.54 -29.49 13.45
N LEU A 119 3.81 -29.48 13.02
CA LEU A 119 4.43 -30.59 12.30
C LEU A 119 4.70 -31.80 13.20
N PHE A 120 5.28 -31.60 14.39
CA PHE A 120 5.71 -32.70 15.25
C PHE A 120 4.67 -33.10 16.32
N LEU A 121 3.89 -32.15 16.81
CA LEU A 121 2.93 -32.35 17.90
C LEU A 121 1.50 -32.02 17.47
N GLY A 122 1.26 -31.88 16.16
CA GLY A 122 -0.07 -31.65 15.58
C GLY A 122 -1.05 -32.78 15.93
N TRP A 123 -0.57 -34.03 16.01
CA TRP A 123 -1.38 -35.17 16.44
C TRP A 123 -1.93 -35.00 17.86
N ILE A 124 -1.16 -34.39 18.76
CA ILE A 124 -1.56 -34.12 20.15
C ILE A 124 -2.31 -32.77 20.25
N GLY A 125 -2.30 -31.97 19.19
CA GLY A 125 -2.89 -30.63 19.18
C GLY A 125 -2.14 -29.63 20.07
N ALA A 126 -0.83 -29.84 20.32
CA ALA A 126 -0.04 -28.98 21.20
C ALA A 126 0.02 -27.52 20.71
N ASP A 127 -0.02 -27.33 19.39
CA ASP A 127 -0.08 -26.01 18.75
C ASP A 127 -1.25 -25.14 19.26
N ARG A 128 -2.41 -25.74 19.56
CA ARG A 128 -3.57 -24.99 20.09
C ARG A 128 -3.36 -24.46 21.51
N PHE A 129 -2.53 -25.13 22.30
CA PHE A 129 -2.15 -24.62 23.62
C PHE A 129 -1.13 -23.48 23.49
N TYR A 130 -0.31 -23.47 22.44
CA TYR A 130 0.69 -22.42 22.19
C TYR A 130 0.06 -21.06 21.89
N LEU A 131 -1.05 -21.02 21.14
CA LEU A 131 -1.80 -19.78 20.88
C LEU A 131 -2.70 -19.32 22.05
N GLY A 132 -2.74 -20.07 23.17
CA GLY A 132 -3.53 -19.67 24.33
C GLY A 132 -5.04 -19.96 24.22
N TYR A 133 -5.43 -20.98 23.45
CA TYR A 133 -6.81 -21.51 23.43
C TYR A 133 -6.95 -22.81 24.25
N PRO A 134 -6.77 -22.80 25.59
CA PRO A 134 -6.81 -24.01 26.39
C PRO A 134 -8.19 -24.69 26.39
N ALA A 135 -9.26 -23.92 26.12
CA ALA A 135 -10.62 -24.43 26.10
C ALA A 135 -10.85 -25.48 24.98
N LEU A 136 -10.28 -25.25 23.79
CA LEU A 136 -10.37 -26.18 22.67
C LEU A 136 -9.44 -27.39 22.86
N GLY A 137 -8.29 -27.18 23.51
CA GLY A 137 -7.32 -28.24 23.74
C GLY A 137 -7.85 -29.38 24.62
N LYS A 138 -8.63 -29.05 25.67
CA LYS A 138 -9.25 -30.10 26.52
C LYS A 138 -10.29 -30.92 25.75
N MET A 139 -11.14 -30.27 24.95
CA MET A 139 -12.18 -30.99 24.20
C MET A 139 -11.57 -31.85 23.08
N LEU A 140 -10.50 -31.37 22.43
CA LEU A 140 -9.80 -32.13 21.40
C LEU A 140 -9.10 -33.37 21.99
N PHE A 141 -8.54 -33.27 23.19
CA PHE A 141 -7.90 -34.41 23.86
C PHE A 141 -8.89 -35.52 24.22
N PHE A 142 -10.15 -35.17 24.51
CA PHE A 142 -11.20 -36.13 24.90
C PHE A 142 -12.15 -36.53 23.77
N SER A 143 -12.07 -35.94 22.57
CA SER A 143 -12.94 -36.27 21.45
C SER A 143 -12.26 -37.28 20.51
N PRO A 144 -12.74 -38.54 20.40
CA PRO A 144 -12.19 -39.53 19.47
C PRO A 144 -12.50 -39.23 17.99
N LEU A 145 -13.17 -38.12 17.70
CA LEU A 145 -13.60 -37.75 16.34
C LEU A 145 -12.52 -36.96 15.58
N ALA A 146 -11.25 -37.30 15.78
CA ALA A 146 -10.14 -36.92 14.91
C ALA A 146 -9.61 -38.16 14.17
N LEU A 147 -10.54 -38.95 13.62
CA LEU A 147 -10.22 -40.03 12.69
C LEU A 147 -9.75 -39.40 11.35
N PRO A 148 -8.64 -39.88 10.75
CA PRO A 148 -8.02 -39.25 9.59
C PRO A 148 -8.76 -39.66 8.32
N LEU A 149 -10.01 -39.25 8.17
CA LEU A 149 -10.76 -39.37 6.93
C LEU A 149 -10.76 -38.03 6.20
N THR A 150 -9.57 -37.49 5.96
CA THR A 150 -9.21 -36.83 4.71
C THR A 150 -7.72 -36.48 4.80
N PRO A 151 -6.85 -37.02 3.93
CA PRO A 151 -5.52 -36.48 3.75
C PRO A 151 -5.66 -35.22 2.89
N THR A 152 -6.37 -34.22 3.41
CA THR A 152 -6.32 -32.89 2.83
C THR A 152 -5.37 -32.07 3.70
N PRO A 153 -4.14 -31.78 3.22
CA PRO A 153 -3.24 -30.86 3.94
C PRO A 153 -3.85 -29.45 4.08
N HIS A 154 -5.01 -29.20 3.49
CA HIS A 154 -5.76 -27.95 3.59
C HIS A 154 -6.32 -27.64 4.98
N PHE A 155 -6.56 -28.63 5.86
CA PHE A 155 -7.16 -28.35 7.18
C PHE A 155 -6.15 -28.08 8.30
N ALA A 156 -4.85 -28.35 8.11
CA ALA A 156 -3.84 -28.03 9.11
C ALA A 156 -3.57 -26.51 9.22
N CYS A 157 -3.91 -25.74 8.19
CA CYS A 157 -3.78 -24.27 8.19
C CYS A 157 -5.13 -23.56 8.33
N SER A 158 -6.07 -24.05 9.13
CA SER A 158 -7.23 -23.22 9.49
C SER A 158 -6.83 -22.26 10.61
N CYS A 159 -6.30 -21.10 10.22
CA CYS A 159 -6.16 -19.91 11.06
C CYS A 159 -7.55 -19.33 11.39
N GLU A 160 -8.37 -20.10 12.09
CA GLU A 160 -9.71 -19.68 12.49
C GLU A 160 -9.60 -18.89 13.80
N GLY A 161 -9.34 -17.59 13.69
CA GLY A 161 -9.35 -16.74 14.89
C GLY A 161 -8.94 -15.27 14.79
N VAL A 162 -8.24 -14.80 13.74
CA VAL A 162 -7.95 -13.36 13.60
C VAL A 162 -8.10 -12.90 12.16
N GLY A 163 -9.34 -12.64 11.75
CA GLY A 163 -9.67 -11.69 10.68
C GLY A 163 -9.22 -12.08 9.27
N MET A 164 -9.58 -13.27 8.80
CA MET A 164 -9.61 -13.61 7.38
C MET A 164 -10.94 -13.19 6.73
N SER A 165 -11.50 -12.05 7.14
CA SER A 165 -12.65 -11.43 6.49
C SER A 165 -12.16 -10.52 5.38
N GLN A 166 -11.72 -11.07 4.23
CA GLN A 166 -11.79 -10.40 2.91
C GLN A 166 -11.19 -11.16 1.71
N PHE A 167 -10.78 -12.42 1.82
CA PHE A 167 -10.34 -13.18 0.62
C PHE A 167 -11.41 -14.16 0.15
N SER A 168 -12.59 -13.61 -0.12
CA SER A 168 -13.59 -14.22 -0.99
C SER A 168 -14.00 -13.12 -1.96
N LEU A 169 -13.22 -12.96 -3.04
CA LEU A 169 -13.53 -12.15 -4.23
C LEU A 169 -12.41 -12.38 -5.26
N ALA A 170 -12.57 -13.45 -6.04
CA ALA A 170 -12.22 -13.61 -7.46
C ALA A 170 -12.31 -15.11 -7.81
#